data_AF-A0A2A5MAW6-F1
#
_entry.id   AF-A0A2A5MAW6-F1
#
_cell.length_a   1.000
_cell.length_b   1.000
_cell.length_c   1.000
_cell.angle_alpha   90.00
_cell.angle_beta   90.00
_cell.angle_gamma   90.00
#
_symmetry.space_group_name_H-M   'P 1'
#
loop_
_entity.id
_entity.type
_entity.pdbx_description
1 polymer ?
#
loop_
_entity_poly.entity_id
_entity_poly.type
_entity_poly.pdbx_seq_one_letter_code
_entity_poly.pdbx_strand_id
1 'polypeptide(L)'
;MGKNSLIGGSIWDEYSQKVQDRMNNPQHMGEFSEEDAKARNAKLIVADFGAESCGDAVRLFWLVDEKTDKIIDAKFKSFGCGTAIASSDTMVDLCIGKTVDEAVKITNLDVEFAMRDNPETPAVP
;
A
#
# COMPACT_ATOMS: atom_id res chain seq x y z
N MET A 1 24.54 12.99 15.75
CA MET A 1 24.53 11.53 16.01
C MET A 1 25.77 11.18 16.83
N GLY A 2 25.61 10.55 17.99
CA GLY A 2 26.74 10.09 18.80
C GLY A 2 27.36 8.82 18.21
N LYS A 3 28.65 8.59 18.45
CA LYS A 3 29.40 7.40 17.98
C LYS A 3 28.68 6.09 18.33
N ASN A 4 27.96 6.04 19.46
CA ASN A 4 27.21 4.86 19.91
C ASN A 4 25.98 4.56 19.03
N SER A 5 25.36 5.57 18.41
CA SER A 5 24.23 5.40 17.47
C SER A 5 24.67 4.90 16.09
N LEU A 6 25.99 4.85 15.82
CA LEU A 6 26.57 4.34 14.58
C LEU A 6 27.11 2.91 14.73
N ILE A 7 27.08 2.35 15.95
CA ILE A 7 27.65 1.04 16.30
C ILE A 7 26.55 0.06 16.80
N GLY A 8 25.37 0.57 17.15
CA GLY A 8 24.16 -0.24 17.33
C GLY A 8 23.55 -0.64 15.97
N GLY A 9 22.75 -1.69 15.96
CA GLY A 9 22.13 -2.28 14.76
C GLY A 9 21.49 -1.27 13.80
N SER A 10 21.24 -1.72 12.58
CA SER A 10 20.69 -0.86 11.55
C SER A 10 19.28 -0.40 11.94
N ILE A 11 18.92 0.85 11.66
CA ILE A 11 17.52 1.32 11.82
C ILE A 11 16.53 0.43 11.04
N TRP A 12 17.03 -0.25 10.00
CA TRP A 12 16.29 -1.23 9.20
C TRP A 12 15.94 -2.50 9.98
N ASP A 13 16.71 -2.88 11.01
CA ASP A 13 16.48 -4.08 11.82
C ASP A 13 15.24 -3.95 12.73
N GLU A 14 14.73 -2.72 12.91
CA GLU A 14 13.52 -2.43 13.69
C GLU A 14 12.24 -2.52 12.85
N TYR A 15 12.35 -2.55 11.52
CA TYR A 15 11.23 -2.76 10.62
C TYR A 15 11.01 -4.25 10.39
N SER A 16 9.74 -4.66 10.34
CA SER A 16 9.38 -6.01 9.92
C SER A 16 9.95 -6.35 8.54
N GLN A 17 10.27 -7.63 8.34
CA GLN A 17 10.77 -8.14 7.07
C GLN A 17 9.78 -7.84 5.94
N LYS A 18 8.47 -7.99 6.21
CA LYS A 18 7.43 -7.63 5.23
C LYS A 18 7.49 -6.16 4.79
N VAL A 19 7.71 -5.21 5.71
CA VAL A 19 7.85 -3.79 5.33
C VAL A 19 9.07 -3.61 4.44
N GLN A 20 10.21 -4.21 4.82
CA GLN A 20 11.44 -4.14 4.03
C GLN A 20 11.24 -4.72 2.63
N ASP A 21 10.57 -5.86 2.51
CA ASP A 21 10.33 -6.53 1.23
C ASP A 21 9.41 -5.71 0.32
N ARG A 22 8.31 -5.18 0.88
CA ARG A 22 7.34 -4.34 0.15
C ARG A 22 7.93 -3.00 -0.26
N MET A 23 8.83 -2.44 0.55
CA MET A 23 9.59 -1.24 0.23
C MET A 23 10.55 -1.47 -0.95
N ASN A 24 11.27 -2.59 -0.93
CA ASN A 24 12.29 -2.90 -1.94
C ASN A 24 11.70 -3.45 -3.25
N ASN A 25 10.57 -4.16 -3.18
CA ASN A 25 9.92 -4.81 -4.30
C ASN A 25 8.39 -4.75 -4.18
N PRO A 26 7.78 -3.57 -4.38
CA PRO A 26 6.33 -3.42 -4.32
C PRO A 26 5.66 -4.19 -5.45
N GLN A 27 4.63 -4.98 -5.14
CA GLN A 27 3.99 -5.88 -6.09
C GLN A 27 2.95 -5.19 -6.99
N HIS A 28 2.34 -4.11 -6.50
CA HIS A 28 1.21 -3.45 -7.15
C HIS A 28 1.56 -2.05 -7.66
N MET A 29 2.84 -1.73 -7.77
CA MET A 29 3.27 -0.42 -8.27
C MET A 29 2.98 -0.30 -9.77
N GLY A 30 2.31 0.79 -10.16
CA GLY A 30 1.96 1.07 -11.55
C GLY A 30 0.63 1.81 -11.69
N GLU A 31 0.08 1.77 -12.89
CA GLU A 31 -1.22 2.37 -13.19
C GLU A 31 -2.04 1.48 -14.13
N PHE A 32 -3.31 1.84 -14.27
CA PHE A 32 -4.21 1.31 -15.28
C PHE A 32 -4.71 2.44 -16.17
N SER A 33 -4.92 2.15 -17.45
CA SER A 33 -5.61 3.02 -18.38
C SER A 33 -7.08 2.64 -18.53
N GLU A 34 -7.85 3.52 -19.19
CA GLU A 34 -9.23 3.23 -19.60
C GLU A 34 -9.30 2.04 -20.57
N GLU A 35 -8.27 1.81 -21.38
CA GLU A 35 -8.19 0.62 -22.24
C GLU A 35 -8.04 -0.67 -21.42
N ASP A 36 -7.21 -0.67 -20.36
CA ASP A 36 -7.05 -1.83 -19.48
C ASP A 36 -8.37 -2.21 -18.81
N ALA A 37 -9.12 -1.22 -18.33
CA ALA A 37 -10.40 -1.43 -17.68
C ALA A 37 -11.42 -2.03 -18.64
N LYS A 38 -11.52 -1.47 -19.87
CA LYS A 38 -12.37 -2.02 -20.94
C LYS A 38 -11.98 -3.45 -21.31
N ALA A 39 -10.68 -3.74 -21.45
CA ALA A 39 -10.20 -5.07 -21.79
C ALA A 39 -10.59 -6.12 -20.74
N ARG A 40 -10.75 -5.69 -19.47
CA ARG A 40 -11.16 -6.55 -18.35
C ARG A 40 -12.66 -6.47 -18.03
N ASN A 41 -13.45 -5.76 -18.83
CA ASN A 41 -14.87 -5.49 -18.57
C ASN A 41 -15.11 -4.93 -17.16
N ALA A 42 -14.23 -4.03 -16.72
CA ALA A 42 -14.26 -3.40 -15.41
C ALA A 42 -14.30 -1.88 -15.54
N LYS A 43 -14.72 -1.23 -14.47
CA LYS A 43 -14.70 0.22 -14.33
C LYS A 43 -13.40 0.66 -13.65
N LEU A 44 -12.71 1.60 -14.26
CA LEU A 44 -11.55 2.24 -13.64
C LEU A 44 -12.01 3.28 -12.62
N ILE A 45 -11.51 3.15 -11.39
CA ILE A 45 -11.63 4.16 -10.35
C ILE A 45 -10.24 4.66 -10.02
N VAL A 46 -10.06 5.98 -10.07
CA VAL A 46 -8.80 6.65 -9.72
C VAL A 46 -9.06 7.53 -8.51
N ALA A 47 -8.25 7.37 -7.46
CA ALA A 47 -8.36 8.16 -6.25
C ALA A 47 -6.98 8.70 -5.84
N ASP A 48 -6.92 10.00 -5.61
CA ASP A 48 -5.73 10.71 -5.17
C ASP A 48 -5.85 11.05 -3.69
N PHE A 49 -4.84 10.63 -2.90
CA PHE A 49 -4.76 10.92 -1.48
C PHE A 49 -3.34 11.38 -1.13
N GLY A 50 -3.24 12.40 -0.29
CA GLY A 50 -1.95 12.93 0.14
C GLY A 50 -2.11 14.30 0.76
N ALA A 51 -1.10 14.71 1.52
CA ALA A 51 -1.03 16.06 2.04
C ALA A 51 0.31 16.67 1.64
N GLU A 52 0.23 17.81 0.96
CA GLU A 52 1.37 18.55 0.41
C GLU A 52 2.41 18.90 1.50
N SER A 53 1.96 19.00 2.76
CA SER A 53 2.78 19.31 3.93
C SER A 53 3.74 18.19 4.38
N CYS A 54 3.47 16.93 4.06
CA CYS A 54 4.30 15.79 4.48
C CYS A 54 5.12 15.19 3.34
N GLY A 55 4.97 15.69 2.10
CA GLY A 55 5.73 15.21 0.95
C GLY A 55 5.35 13.80 0.47
N ASP A 56 4.31 13.21 1.06
CA ASP A 56 3.77 11.91 0.69
C ASP A 56 2.47 12.08 -0.11
N ALA A 57 2.41 11.47 -1.29
CA ALA A 57 1.23 11.45 -2.16
C ALA A 57 1.06 10.05 -2.77
N VAL A 58 -0.16 9.55 -2.75
CA VAL A 58 -0.55 8.26 -3.33
C VAL A 58 -1.71 8.43 -4.30
N ARG A 59 -1.60 7.81 -5.46
CA ARG A 59 -2.68 7.62 -6.43
C ARG A 59 -3.01 6.15 -6.49
N LEU A 60 -4.26 5.81 -6.21
CA LEU A 60 -4.80 4.45 -6.30
C LEU A 60 -5.58 4.28 -7.59
N PHE A 61 -5.44 3.11 -8.20
CA PHE A 61 -6.16 2.68 -9.38
C PHE A 61 -6.87 1.37 -9.07
N TRP A 62 -8.19 1.33 -9.11
CA TRP A 62 -8.98 0.11 -8.94
C TRP A 62 -9.70 -0.24 -10.23
N LEU A 63 -9.69 -1.53 -10.56
CA LEU A 63 -10.58 -2.11 -11.56
C LEU A 63 -11.73 -2.77 -10.82
N VAL A 64 -12.94 -2.25 -10.99
CA VAL A 64 -14.14 -2.71 -10.28
C VAL A 64 -15.08 -3.40 -11.24
N ASP A 65 -15.55 -4.59 -10.89
CA ASP A 65 -16.65 -5.26 -11.59
C ASP A 65 -17.98 -4.59 -11.21
N GLU A 66 -18.61 -3.90 -12.16
CA GLU A 66 -19.85 -3.16 -11.93
C GLU A 66 -21.04 -4.03 -11.52
N LYS A 67 -21.00 -5.35 -11.76
CA LYS A 67 -22.10 -6.26 -11.38
C LYS A 67 -22.01 -6.69 -9.93
N THR A 68 -20.79 -6.85 -9.42
CA THR A 68 -20.54 -7.40 -8.08
C THR A 68 -20.00 -6.36 -7.11
N ASP A 69 -19.65 -5.17 -7.61
CA ASP A 69 -18.98 -4.10 -6.90
C ASP A 69 -17.62 -4.52 -6.32
N LYS A 70 -17.02 -5.58 -6.85
CA LYS A 70 -15.74 -6.13 -6.38
C LYS A 70 -14.56 -5.51 -7.08
N ILE A 71 -13.52 -5.20 -6.32
CA ILE A 71 -12.21 -4.80 -6.83
C ILE A 71 -11.51 -6.06 -7.36
N ILE A 72 -11.40 -6.20 -8.67
CA ILE A 72 -10.81 -7.38 -9.32
C ILE A 72 -9.29 -7.27 -9.46
N ASP A 73 -8.77 -6.04 -9.51
CA ASP A 73 -7.34 -5.74 -9.55
C ASP A 73 -7.14 -4.29 -9.08
N ALA A 74 -5.96 -4.01 -8.53
CA ALA A 74 -5.64 -2.69 -8.03
C ALA A 74 -4.14 -2.41 -8.15
N LYS A 75 -3.82 -1.15 -8.42
CA LYS A 75 -2.44 -0.63 -8.53
C LYS A 75 -2.32 0.71 -7.84
N PHE A 76 -1.07 1.12 -7.58
CA PHE A 76 -0.80 2.43 -7.03
C PHE A 76 0.44 3.10 -7.65
N LYS A 77 0.43 4.42 -7.61
CA LYS A 77 1.64 5.25 -7.69
C LYS A 77 1.80 5.97 -6.36
N SER A 78 3.00 5.98 -5.81
CA SER A 78 3.30 6.74 -4.60
C SER A 78 4.57 7.57 -4.81
N PHE A 79 4.56 8.77 -4.26
CA PHE A 79 5.75 9.58 -4.01
C PHE A 79 5.85 9.74 -2.50
N GLY A 80 7.00 9.40 -1.91
CA GLY A 80 7.13 9.43 -0.47
C GLY A 80 8.27 8.56 0.07
N CYS A 81 8.30 8.41 1.39
CA CYS A 81 9.26 7.53 2.07
C CYS A 81 9.00 6.04 1.76
N GLY A 82 10.01 5.19 1.98
CA GLY A 82 9.90 3.74 1.75
C GLY A 82 8.73 3.09 2.52
N THR A 83 8.42 3.59 3.71
CA THR A 83 7.27 3.16 4.51
C THR A 83 5.93 3.51 3.86
N ALA A 84 5.83 4.67 3.18
CA ALA A 84 4.63 5.04 2.43
C ALA A 84 4.42 4.10 1.23
N ILE A 85 5.50 3.68 0.57
CA ILE A 85 5.45 2.69 -0.52
C ILE A 85 4.98 1.33 0.01
N ALA A 86 5.59 0.83 1.09
CA ALA A 86 5.21 -0.45 1.69
C ALA A 86 3.75 -0.46 2.18
N SER A 87 3.31 0.63 2.81
CA SER A 87 1.93 0.79 3.28
C SER A 87 0.94 0.85 2.12
N SER A 88 1.27 1.56 1.03
CA SER A 88 0.43 1.66 -0.16
C SER A 88 0.32 0.32 -0.88
N ASP A 89 1.41 -0.42 -1.03
CA ASP A 89 1.42 -1.74 -1.65
C ASP A 89 0.57 -2.75 -0.86
N THR A 90 0.67 -2.70 0.48
CA THR A 90 -0.12 -3.56 1.36
C THR A 90 -1.60 -3.18 1.35
N MET A 91 -1.92 -1.88 1.36
CA MET A 91 -3.30 -1.41 1.26
C MET A 91 -3.95 -1.88 -0.04
N VAL A 92 -3.24 -1.80 -1.17
CA VAL A 92 -3.71 -2.30 -2.46
C VAL A 92 -4.00 -3.81 -2.40
N ASP A 93 -3.08 -4.59 -1.84
CA ASP A 93 -3.24 -6.05 -1.67
C ASP A 93 -4.49 -6.38 -0.85
N LEU A 94 -4.74 -5.64 0.23
CA LEU A 94 -5.92 -5.82 1.08
C LEU A 94 -7.24 -5.45 0.38
N CYS A 95 -7.22 -4.53 -0.59
CA CYS A 95 -8.41 -4.14 -1.33
C CYS A 95 -8.85 -5.18 -2.37
N ILE A 96 -7.90 -5.93 -2.96
CA ILE A 96 -8.21 -6.87 -4.03
C ILE A 96 -9.13 -7.99 -3.53
N GLY A 97 -10.21 -8.24 -4.27
CA GLY A 97 -11.23 -9.24 -3.96
C GLY A 97 -12.35 -8.78 -3.02
N LYS A 98 -12.22 -7.60 -2.40
CA LYS A 98 -13.25 -6.96 -1.57
C LYS A 98 -14.22 -6.14 -2.42
N THR A 99 -15.41 -5.87 -1.88
CA THR A 99 -16.27 -4.83 -2.47
C THR A 99 -15.73 -3.44 -2.17
N VAL A 100 -16.19 -2.42 -2.92
CA VAL A 100 -15.81 -1.03 -2.65
C VAL A 100 -16.19 -0.64 -1.20
N ASP A 101 -17.37 -1.02 -0.75
CA ASP A 101 -17.86 -0.78 0.63
C ASP A 101 -17.03 -1.47 1.72
N GLU A 102 -16.40 -2.60 1.43
CA GLU A 102 -15.49 -3.28 2.34
C GLU A 102 -14.11 -2.64 2.32
N ALA A 103 -13.62 -2.26 1.14
CA ALA A 103 -12.32 -1.63 0.97
C ALA A 103 -12.24 -0.27 1.66
N VAL A 104 -13.29 0.54 1.61
CA VAL A 104 -13.32 1.86 2.31
C VAL A 104 -13.31 1.75 3.84
N LYS A 105 -13.55 0.56 4.39
CA LYS A 105 -13.47 0.31 5.84
C LYS A 105 -12.08 -0.10 6.31
N ILE A 106 -11.15 -0.35 5.38
CA ILE A 106 -9.76 -0.66 5.72
C ILE A 106 -9.15 0.56 6.39
N THR A 107 -8.58 0.34 7.56
CA THR A 107 -7.93 1.37 8.36
C THR A 107 -6.42 1.27 8.23
N ASN A 108 -5.72 2.32 8.66
CA ASN A 108 -4.27 2.30 8.82
C ASN A 108 -3.80 1.21 9.78
N LEU A 109 -4.61 0.82 10.77
CA LEU A 109 -4.29 -0.29 11.67
C LEU A 109 -4.34 -1.61 10.93
N ASP A 110 -5.33 -1.84 10.07
CA ASP A 110 -5.42 -3.09 9.29
C ASP A 110 -4.19 -3.27 8.39
N VAL A 111 -3.74 -2.18 7.76
CA VAL A 111 -2.52 -2.15 6.94
C VAL A 111 -1.28 -2.45 7.80
N GLU A 112 -1.14 -1.80 8.95
CA GLU A 112 -0.01 -2.04 9.87
C GLU A 112 0.01 -3.50 10.36
N PHE A 113 -1.13 -4.04 10.79
CA PHE A 113 -1.25 -5.44 11.20
C PHE A 113 -0.87 -6.41 10.09
N ALA A 114 -1.28 -6.16 8.85
CA ALA A 114 -0.94 -7.00 7.70
C ALA A 114 0.58 -7.05 7.43
N MET A 115 1.27 -5.94 7.72
CA MET A 115 2.71 -5.79 7.56
C MET A 115 3.52 -6.38 8.73
N ARG A 116 2.92 -6.82 9.84
CA ARG A 116 3.70 -7.41 10.94
C ARG A 116 4.23 -8.79 10.60
N ASP A 117 5.45 -9.10 11.04
CA ASP A 117 6.01 -10.46 10.95
C ASP A 117 5.36 -11.40 11.98
N ASN A 118 4.94 -10.85 13.11
CA ASN A 118 4.19 -11.55 14.16
C ASN A 118 3.15 -10.62 14.81
N PRO A 119 2.06 -11.14 15.40
CA PRO A 119 0.99 -10.30 15.93
C PRO A 119 1.40 -9.34 17.06
N GLU A 120 2.46 -9.67 17.81
CA GLU A 120 2.84 -8.96 19.04
C GLU A 120 3.80 -7.79 18.79
N THR A 121 4.47 -7.77 17.63
CA THR A 121 5.50 -6.77 17.31
C THR A 121 5.00 -5.84 16.21
N PRO A 122 5.00 -4.50 16.43
CA PRO A 122 4.66 -3.53 15.39
C PRO A 122 5.50 -3.71 14.12
N ALA A 123 4.89 -3.43 12.96
CA ALA A 123 5.54 -3.59 11.67
C ALA A 123 6.60 -2.53 11.38
N VAL A 124 6.43 -1.36 12.00
CA VAL A 124 7.29 -0.19 11.93
C VAL A 124 7.62 0.26 13.36
N PRO A 125 8.84 0.75 13.63
CA PRO A 125 9.27 1.21 14.96
C PRO A 125 8.53 2.45 15.47
#